data_AF-A0A379A9J7-F1
#
_entry.id   AF-A0A379A9J7-F1
#
_cell.length_a   1.000
_cell.length_b   1.000
_cell.length_c   1.000
_cell.angle_alpha   90.00
_cell.angle_beta   90.00
_cell.angle_gamma   90.00
#
_symmetry.space_group_name_H-M   'P 1'
#
loop_
_entity.id
_entity.type
_entity.pdbx_description
1 polymer ?
#
loop_
_entity_poly.entity_id
_entity_poly.type
_entity_poly.pdbx_seq_one_letter_code
_entity_poly.pdbx_strand_id
1 'polypeptide(L)' 'MRWKPGQIAGAGLDVFEQEPQVPDALRQRDNVVITPHIASSTRETMAAMADLVFGEYAGVCPW' A
#
# COMPACT_ATOMS: atom_id res chain seq x y z
N MET A 1 -14.66 7.59 -0.73
CA MET A 1 -14.98 6.95 -2.04
C MET A 1 -16.47 6.56 -2.13
N ARG A 2 -17.25 7.11 -3.08
CA ARG A 2 -18.69 6.78 -3.26
C ARG A 2 -19.05 6.80 -4.74
N TRP A 3 -19.21 5.61 -5.33
CA TRP A 3 -19.56 5.42 -6.74
C TRP A 3 -20.87 4.64 -6.87
N LYS A 4 -21.59 4.86 -7.95
CA LYS A 4 -22.86 4.15 -8.23
C LYS A 4 -22.60 2.75 -8.80
N PRO A 5 -23.53 1.78 -8.61
CA PRO A 5 -23.47 0.50 -9.30
C PRO A 5 -23.32 0.69 -10.82
N GLY A 6 -22.41 -0.06 -11.44
CA GLY A 6 -22.12 0.04 -12.88
C GLY A 6 -21.19 1.19 -13.30
N GLN A 7 -20.83 2.11 -12.39
CA GLN A 7 -19.87 3.17 -12.69
C GLN A 7 -18.42 2.67 -12.72
N ILE A 8 -18.09 1.74 -11.82
CA ILE A 8 -16.79 1.08 -11.75
C ILE A 8 -17.04 -0.42 -11.65
N ALA A 9 -16.41 -1.18 -12.55
CA ALA A 9 -16.54 -2.64 -12.58
C ALA A 9 -15.87 -3.31 -11.37
N GLY A 10 -14.76 -2.75 -10.87
CA GLY A 10 -14.06 -3.19 -9.66
C GLY A 10 -12.87 -2.29 -9.32
N ALA A 11 -12.24 -2.51 -8.15
CA ALA A 11 -11.07 -1.75 -7.71
C ALA A 11 -10.07 -2.63 -6.93
N GLY A 12 -8.78 -2.37 -7.10
CA GLY A 12 -7.71 -2.89 -6.24
C GLY A 12 -7.14 -1.76 -5.39
N LEU A 13 -7.09 -1.92 -4.07
CA LEU A 13 -6.63 -0.89 -3.14
C LEU A 13 -5.59 -1.46 -2.18
N ASP A 14 -4.39 -0.86 -2.17
CA ASP A 14 -3.35 -1.16 -1.17
C ASP A 14 -3.33 -0.14 -0.03
N VAL A 15 -3.89 1.06 -0.25
CA VAL A 15 -3.88 2.17 0.71
C VAL A 15 -5.27 2.77 0.96
N PHE A 16 -5.45 3.35 2.15
CA PHE A 16 -6.71 3.97 2.59
C PHE A 16 -6.47 5.32 3.27
N GLU A 17 -7.49 6.18 3.32
CA GLU A 17 -7.37 7.51 3.94
C GLU A 17 -7.11 7.45 5.46
N GLN A 18 -7.64 6.43 6.14
CA GLN A 18 -7.53 6.26 7.60
C GLN A 18 -7.00 4.86 7.90
N GLU A 19 -5.72 4.64 7.67
CA GLU A 19 -5.08 3.36 7.98
C GLU A 19 -4.84 3.18 9.49
N PRO A 20 -4.96 1.95 10.02
CA PRO A 20 -5.21 0.67 9.32
C PRO A 20 -6.70 0.33 9.07
N GLN A 21 -7.63 1.26 9.31
CA GLN A 21 -9.07 1.00 9.30
C GLN A 21 -9.63 0.96 7.88
N VAL A 22 -9.91 -0.25 7.38
CA VAL A 22 -10.57 -0.43 6.09
C VAL A 22 -12.05 0.00 6.18
N PRO A 23 -12.51 0.93 5.32
CA PRO A 23 -13.91 1.36 5.30
C PRO A 23 -14.87 0.19 5.07
N ASP A 24 -15.95 0.10 5.85
CA ASP A 24 -16.97 -0.97 5.72
C ASP A 24 -17.56 -1.04 4.31
N ALA A 25 -17.76 0.13 3.68
CA ALA A 25 -18.28 0.24 2.33
C ALA A 25 -17.38 -0.38 1.23
N LEU A 26 -16.11 -0.67 1.56
CA LEU A 26 -15.18 -1.39 0.68
C LEU A 26 -15.11 -2.88 1.08
N ARG A 27 -15.11 -3.20 2.37
CA ARG A 27 -15.11 -4.59 2.88
C ARG A 27 -16.32 -5.41 2.44
N GLN A 28 -17.46 -4.76 2.20
CA GLN A 28 -18.71 -5.42 1.82
C GLN A 28 -18.87 -5.60 0.29
N ARG A 29 -17.86 -5.27 -0.52
CA ARG A 29 -17.94 -5.38 -1.98
C ARG A 29 -17.15 -6.55 -2.52
N ASP A 30 -17.85 -7.44 -3.24
CA ASP A 30 -17.23 -8.60 -3.88
C ASP A 30 -16.31 -8.24 -5.06
N ASN A 31 -16.46 -7.04 -5.63
CA ASN A 31 -15.67 -6.56 -6.77
C ASN A 31 -14.46 -5.71 -6.36
N VAL A 32 -14.03 -5.80 -5.09
CA VAL A 32 -12.89 -5.04 -4.57
C VAL A 32 -11.88 -5.98 -3.95
N VAL A 33 -10.61 -5.82 -4.33
CA VAL A 33 -9.47 -6.52 -3.73
C VAL A 33 -8.69 -5.52 -2.87
N ILE A 34 -8.36 -5.93 -1.65
CA ILE A 34 -7.71 -5.10 -0.65
C ILE A 34 -6.44 -5.78 -0.17
N THR A 35 -5.34 -5.03 -0.16
CA THR A 35 -4.07 -5.42 0.46
C THR A 35 -3.71 -4.42 1.58
N PRO A 36 -3.05 -4.86 2.67
CA PRO A 36 -2.82 -4.01 3.84
C PRO A 36 -1.52 -3.19 3.73
N HIS A 37 -1.41 -2.30 2.75
CA HIS A 37 -0.25 -1.43 2.52
C HIS A 37 1.07 -2.23 2.37
N ILE A 38 1.06 -3.25 1.52
CA ILE A 38 2.18 -4.19 1.35
C ILE A 38 2.86 -4.09 -0.02
N ALA A 39 2.56 -3.07 -0.84
CA ALA A 39 3.15 -2.95 -2.17
C ALA A 39 4.69 -3.04 -2.20
N SER A 40 5.38 -2.47 -1.21
CA SER A 40 6.84 -2.50 -1.10
C SER A 40 7.40 -3.65 -0.24
N SER A 41 6.55 -4.48 0.36
CA SER A 41 6.93 -5.49 1.36
C SER A 41 7.55 -6.77 0.76
N THR A 42 8.41 -6.63 -0.24
CA THR A 42 9.24 -7.73 -0.77
C THR A 42 10.56 -7.80 0.00
N ARG A 43 11.24 -8.95 -0.02
CA ARG A 43 12.54 -9.08 0.66
C ARG A 43 13.58 -8.16 0.05
N GLU A 44 13.56 -8.05 -1.28
CA GLU A 44 14.49 -7.28 -2.08
C GLU A 44 14.32 -5.77 -1.82
N THR A 45 13.08 -5.28 -1.87
CA THR A 45 12.80 -3.85 -1.65
C THR A 45 13.07 -3.45 -0.20
N MET A 46 12.68 -4.26 0.77
CA MET A 46 12.93 -3.98 2.18
C MET A 46 14.43 -3.99 2.52
N ALA A 47 15.22 -4.91 1.93
CA ALA A 47 16.67 -4.93 2.08
C ALA A 47 17.32 -3.67 1.48
N ALA A 48 16.94 -3.31 0.26
CA ALA A 48 17.47 -2.11 -0.38
C ALA A 48 17.13 -0.82 0.40
N MET A 49 15.89 -0.71 0.91
CA MET A 49 15.51 0.43 1.77
C MET A 49 16.32 0.46 3.08
N ALA A 50 16.56 -0.71 3.69
CA ALA A 50 17.39 -0.79 4.90
C ALA A 50 18.83 -0.34 4.62
N ASP A 51 19.43 -0.80 3.52
CA ASP A 51 20.78 -0.40 3.10
C ASP A 51 20.89 1.12 2.92
N LEU A 52 19.87 1.77 2.33
CA LEU A 52 19.82 3.23 2.20
C LEU A 52 19.79 3.92 3.56
N VAL A 53 18.93 3.48 4.48
CA VAL A 53 18.80 4.06 5.83
C VAL A 53 20.10 3.90 6.63
N PHE A 54 20.71 2.72 6.59
CA PHE A 54 21.98 2.48 7.28
C PHE A 54 23.14 3.23 6.63
N GLY A 55 23.16 3.33 5.30
CA GLY A 55 24.15 4.12 4.55
C GLY A 55 24.12 5.60 4.95
N GLU A 56 22.93 6.22 4.97
CA GLU A 56 22.73 7.60 5.44
C GLU A 56 23.26 7.79 6.87
N TYR A 57 22.86 6.90 7.80
CA TYR A 57 23.28 7.00 9.19
C TYR A 57 24.80 6.84 9.38
N ALA A 58 25.44 5.99 8.58
CA ALA A 58 26.88 5.77 8.60
C ALA A 58 27.67 6.86 7.84
N GLY A 59 27.01 7.87 7.28
CA GLY A 59 27.65 8.93 6.49
C GLY A 59 28.20 8.44 5.15
N VAL A 60 27.69 7.31 4.66
CA VAL A 60 28.09 6.71 3.38
C VAL A 60 27.06 7.16 2.34
N CYS A 61 27.35 8.24 1.61
CA CYS A 61 26.52 8.64 0.48
C CYS A 61 26.61 7.57 -0.63
N PRO A 62 25.50 6.94 -1.03
CA PRO A 62 25.47 6.04 -2.18
C PRO A 62 25.33 6.79 -3.51
N TRP A 63 25.22 8.13 -3.46
CA TRP A 63 25.05 9.05 -4.59
C TRP A 63 25.94 10.28 -4.46
#